data_AF-A0AA37AYE1-F1
#
_entry.id   AF-A0AA37AYE1-F1
#
_cell.length_a   1.000
_cell.length_b   1.000
_cell.length_c   1.000
_cell.angle_alpha   90.00
_cell.angle_beta   90.00
_cell.angle_gamma   90.00
#
_symmetry.space_group_name_H-M   'P 1'
#
loop_
_entity.id
_entity.type
_entity.pdbx_description
1 polymer ?
#
loop_
_entity_poly.entity_id
_entity_poly.type
_entity_poly.pdbx_seq_one_letter_code
_entity_poly.pdbx_strand_id
1 'polypeptide(L)' 'MRGSNENANGLLRQYVKKGTDLIAVGDDDIERALRRINYHPKKCLGFKQSAVIFKGMMEALEN' A
#
# COMPACT_ATOMS: atom_id res chain seq x y z
N MET A 1 -1.69 -12.77 9.47
CA MET A 1 -2.21 -12.28 10.77
C MET A 1 -3.05 -11.02 10.54
N ARG A 2 -4.09 -10.81 11.36
CA ARG A 2 -5.03 -9.68 11.24
C ARG A 2 -4.34 -8.30 11.31
N GLY A 3 -3.26 -8.19 12.08
CA GLY A 3 -2.53 -6.92 12.28
C GLY A 3 -1.96 -6.30 11.00
N SER A 4 -1.45 -7.09 10.05
CA SER A 4 -0.97 -6.53 8.78
C SER A 4 -2.11 -5.94 7.93
N ASN A 5 -3.28 -6.58 7.95
CA ASN A 5 -4.45 -6.10 7.22
C ASN A 5 -5.01 -4.83 7.88
N GLU A 6 -5.05 -4.77 9.21
CA GLU A 6 -5.45 -3.57 9.96
C GLU A 6 -4.52 -2.39 9.67
N ASN A 7 -3.20 -2.62 9.60
CA ASN A 7 -2.23 -1.60 9.21
C ASN A 7 -2.45 -1.11 7.77
N ALA A 8 -2.63 -2.02 6.81
CA ALA A 8 -2.91 -1.67 5.42
C ALA A 8 -4.20 -0.84 5.28
N ASN A 9 -5.27 -1.25 5.96
CA ASN A 9 -6.53 -0.51 6.01
C ASN A 9 -6.37 0.87 6.63
N GLY A 10 -5.57 0.99 7.69
CA GLY A 10 -5.21 2.26 8.31
C GLY A 10 -4.52 3.22 7.33
N LEU A 11 -3.56 2.71 6.55
CA LEU A 11 -2.87 3.50 5.53
C LEU A 11 -3.81 3.95 4.41
N LEU A 12 -4.67 3.06 3.91
CA LEU A 12 -5.65 3.42 2.89
C LEU A 12 -6.58 4.54 3.38
N ARG A 13 -7.03 4.46 4.64
CA ARG A 13 -7.89 5.48 5.26
C ARG A 13 -7.23 6.86 5.37
N GLN A 14 -5.90 6.97 5.33
CA GLN A 14 -5.23 8.29 5.33
C GLN A 14 -5.42 9.06 4.02
N TYR A 15 -5.75 8.36 2.93
CA TYR A 15 -5.96 8.97 1.62
C TYR A 15 -7.44 9.19 1.28
N VAL A 16 -8.35 8.73 2.15
CA VAL A 16 -9.79 8.87 1.98
C VAL A 16 -10.32 9.89 2.98
N LYS A 17 -11.25 10.73 2.54
CA LYS A 17 -11.87 11.72 3.41
C LYS A 17 -12.54 11.04 4.61
N LYS A 18 -12.34 11.60 5.81
CA LYS A 18 -12.94 11.07 7.04
C LYS A 18 -14.46 11.00 6.90
N GLY A 19 -15.04 9.87 7.31
CA GLY A 19 -16.49 9.62 7.24
C GLY A 19 -16.98 9.13 5.88
N THR A 20 -16.12 9.07 4.86
CA THR A 20 -16.47 8.45 3.58
C THR A 20 -16.46 6.92 3.71
N ASP A 21 -17.50 6.29 3.19
CA ASP A 21 -17.54 4.84 3.01
C ASP A 21 -16.54 4.45 1.91
N LEU A 22 -15.66 3.49 2.22
CA LEU A 22 -14.63 3.01 1.29
C LEU A 22 -15.24 2.33 0.06
N ILE A 23 -16.44 1.76 0.18
CA ILE A 23 -17.16 1.15 -0.95
C ILE A 23 -17.58 2.21 -1.98
N ALA A 24 -17.81 3.45 -1.55
CA ALA A 24 -18.19 4.56 -2.41
C ALA A 24 -16.99 5.32 -3.00
N VAL A 25 -15.76 4.94 -2.66
CA VAL A 25 -14.54 5.53 -3.22
C VAL A 25 -14.30 4.93 -4.60
N GLY A 26 -14.11 5.77 -5.61
CA GLY A 26 -13.85 5.30 -6.98
C GLY A 26 -12.50 4.59 -7.10
N ASP A 27 -12.43 3.65 -8.04
CA ASP A 27 -11.24 2.83 -8.27
C ASP A 27 -9.99 3.68 -8.56
N ASP A 28 -10.11 4.79 -9.28
CA ASP A 28 -9.01 5.71 -9.56
C ASP A 28 -8.40 6.34 -8.29
N ASP A 29 -9.24 6.65 -7.31
CA ASP A 29 -8.79 7.22 -6.04
C ASP A 29 -8.13 6.16 -5.16
N ILE A 30 -8.67 4.93 -5.18
CA ILE A 30 -8.06 3.76 -4.53
C ILE A 30 -6.70 3.47 -5.18
N GLU A 31 -6.61 3.46 -6.51
CA GLU A 31 -5.37 3.19 -7.22
C GLU A 31 -4.32 4.27 -6.91
N ARG A 32 -4.73 5.55 -6.87
CA ARG A 32 -3.85 6.65 -6.47
C ARG A 32 -3.32 6.47 -5.06
N ALA A 33 -4.16 6.07 -4.11
CA ALA A 33 -3.75 5.78 -2.74
C ALA A 33 -2.77 4.60 -2.68
N LEU A 34 -3.07 3.50 -3.38
CA LEU A 34 -2.22 2.32 -3.44
C LEU A 34 -0.85 2.63 -4.04
N ARG A 35 -0.79 3.40 -5.14
CA ARG A 35 0.47 3.86 -5.72
C ARG A 35 1.27 4.64 -4.68
N ARG A 36 0.67 5.61 -4.00
CA ARG A 36 1.37 6.37 -2.95
C ARG A 36 1.87 5.47 -1.83
N ILE A 37 1.07 4.52 -1.34
CA ILE A 37 1.47 3.60 -0.27
C ILE A 37 2.63 2.68 -0.69
N ASN A 38 2.55 2.10 -1.89
CA ASN A 38 3.50 1.10 -2.35
C ASN A 38 4.83 1.70 -2.84
N TYR A 39 4.77 2.91 -3.41
CA TYR A 39 5.94 3.65 -3.89
C TYR A 39 6.48 4.67 -2.87
N HIS A 40 5.93 4.71 -1.65
CA HIS A 40 6.53 5.49 -0.57
C HIS A 40 7.81 4.81 -0.03
N PRO A 41 8.95 5.52 0.00
CA PRO A 41 10.18 5.06 0.66
C PRO A 41 9.93 4.73 2.14
N LYS A 42 10.21 3.51 2.58
CA LYS A 42 10.03 3.11 3.99
C LYS A 42 11.36 3.04 4.70
N LYS A 43 11.48 3.73 5.84
CA LYS A 43 12.70 3.72 6.68
C LYS A 43 13.11 2.30 7.08
N CYS A 44 12.15 1.43 7.42
CA CYS A 44 12.42 0.03 7.77
C CYS A 44 12.97 -0.82 6.61
N LEU A 45 12.84 -0.34 5.37
CA LEU A 45 13.39 -0.98 4.17
C LEU A 45 14.65 -0.25 3.67
N GLY A 46 15.32 0.53 4.54
CA GLY A 46 16.46 1.35 4.14
C GLY A 46 16.07 2.43 3.12
N PHE A 47 14.88 3.02 3.28
CA PHE A 47 14.28 3.98 2.36
C PHE A 47 14.01 3.43 0.94
N LYS A 48 13.95 2.12 0.78
CA LYS A 48 13.45 1.50 -0.45
C LYS A 48 11.91 1.47 -0.46
N GLN A 49 11.35 1.41 -1.65
CA GLN A 49 9.92 1.32 -1.88
C GLN A 49 9.45 -0.12 -1.74
N SER A 50 8.28 -0.34 -1.14
CA SER A 50 7.74 -1.70 -0.97
C SER A 50 7.51 -2.40 -2.32
N ALA A 51 7.06 -1.66 -3.35
CA ALA A 51 6.88 -2.20 -4.69
C ALA A 51 8.18 -2.77 -5.28
N VAL A 52 9.30 -2.08 -5.10
CA VAL A 52 10.61 -2.50 -5.62
C VAL A 52 11.10 -3.77 -4.91
N ILE A 53 11.00 -3.80 -3.58
CA ILE A 53 11.38 -4.98 -2.80
C ILE A 53 10.53 -6.18 -3.20
N PHE A 54 9.21 -5.99 -3.29
CA PHE A 54 8.28 -7.05 -3.66
C PHE A 54 8.57 -7.61 -5.06
N LYS A 55 8.81 -6.75 -6.06
CA LYS A 55 9.17 -7.17 -7.42
C LYS A 55 10.42 -8.04 -7.44
N GLY A 56 11.48 -7.62 -6.74
CA GLY A 56 12.72 -8.40 -6.65
C GLY A 56 12.54 -9.74 -5.93
N MET A 57 11.65 -9.80 -4.92
CA MET A 57 11.31 -11.07 -4.27
C MET A 57 10.56 -12.02 -5.20
N MET A 58 9.63 -11.51 -6.02
CA MET A 58 8.90 -12.32 -7.01
C MET A 58 9.85 -12.88 -8.06
N GLU A 59 10.73 -12.03 -8.62
CA GLU A 59 11.74 -12.47 -9.59
C GLU A 59 12.66 -13.54 -8.99
N ALA A 60 13.04 -13.44 -7.72
CA ALA A 60 13.87 -14.44 -7.04
C ALA A 60 13.16 -15.78 -6.77
N LEU A 61 11.83 -15.83 -6.75
CA LEU A 61 11.03 -17.05 -6.58
C LEU A 61 10.78 -17.77 -7.91
N GLU A 62 10.92 -17.07 -9.03
CA GLU A 62 10.74 -17.60 -10.38
C GLU A 62 12.02 -18.25 -10.94
N ASN A 63 13.12 -18.26 -10.17
CA ASN A 63 14.41 -18.85 -10.53
C ASN A 63 14.75 -20.09 -9.67
#